data_AF-A0A922VIN7-F1
#
_entry.id   AF-A0A922VIN7-F1
#
_cell.length_a   1.000
_cell.length_b   1.000
_cell.length_c   1.000
_cell.angle_alpha   90.00
_cell.angle_beta   90.00
_cell.angle_gamma   90.00
#
_symmetry.space_group_name_H-M   'P 1'
#
loop_
_entity.id
_entity.type
_entity.pdbx_description
1 polymer ?
#
loop_
_entity_poly.entity_id
_entity_poly.type
_entity_poly.pdbx_seq_one_letter_code
_entity_poly.pdbx_strand_id
1 'polypeptide(L)'
;MNGGIDVAGRRPSTMVAAWAVAGAALYVVVGLVSLFVVATVEQTVLEPLGLGGQPGTSSWGIVLASHPLVWGIATAMVAGRLGRRLVPDTRFTIGPALVLIVGLLLAATTMYLLHEYARERYGWFDPEYVGFADFAAPAVVAVALASWAAAAIPRERRKPLVVAHIAAVAALGLALLPSLPGVQDGIRTSSIPLATILVIDVAFAVVSASLSITRRRAI
;
A
#
# COMPACT_ATOMS: atom_id res chain seq x y z
N MET A 1 -4.52 33.21 19.74
CA MET A 1 -4.58 32.09 18.78
C MET A 1 -5.91 31.38 19.00
N ASN A 2 -6.95 31.81 18.29
CA ASN A 2 -8.27 31.19 18.42
C ASN A 2 -8.23 29.86 17.65
N GLY A 3 -8.25 28.76 18.39
CA GLY A 3 -8.43 27.43 17.83
C GLY A 3 -9.81 27.38 17.17
N GLY A 4 -9.84 27.68 15.87
CA GLY A 4 -11.05 27.72 15.06
C GLY A 4 -11.75 26.37 15.13
N ILE A 5 -12.83 26.35 15.90
CA ILE A 5 -13.83 25.31 15.89
C ILE A 5 -14.59 25.50 14.57
N ASP A 6 -14.71 24.45 13.76
CA ASP A 6 -15.50 24.51 12.52
C ASP A 6 -17.00 24.74 12.84
N VAL A 7 -17.81 25.10 11.85
CA VAL A 7 -19.26 25.41 11.96
C VAL A 7 -20.05 24.31 12.71
N ALA A 8 -19.52 23.08 12.75
CA ALA A 8 -20.08 21.93 13.45
C ALA A 8 -19.40 21.60 14.81
N GLY A 9 -18.63 22.49 15.44
CA GLY A 9 -18.03 22.20 16.75
C GLY A 9 -16.74 21.36 16.72
N ARG A 10 -16.26 20.94 15.54
CA ARG A 10 -15.17 19.95 15.41
C ARG A 10 -13.79 20.60 15.29
N ARG A 11 -12.80 20.00 15.95
CA ARG A 11 -11.38 20.40 15.83
C ARG A 11 -10.83 19.92 14.47
N PRO A 12 -9.98 20.70 13.78
CA PRO A 12 -9.39 20.30 12.51
C PRO A 12 -8.63 18.95 12.57
N SER A 13 -8.05 18.61 13.72
CA SER A 13 -7.34 17.34 13.93
C SER A 13 -8.25 16.11 13.93
N THR A 14 -9.50 16.22 14.41
CA THR A 14 -10.45 15.10 14.38
C THR A 14 -10.95 14.83 12.97
N MET A 15 -11.06 15.85 12.13
CA MET A 15 -11.41 15.67 10.71
C MET A 15 -10.31 14.95 9.92
N VAL A 16 -9.04 15.29 10.17
CA VAL A 16 -7.90 14.57 9.55
C VAL A 16 -7.82 13.13 10.04
N ALA A 17 -8.06 12.89 11.34
CA ALA A 17 -8.10 11.53 11.87
C ALA A 17 -9.25 10.72 11.25
N ALA A 18 -10.45 11.29 11.14
CA ALA A 18 -11.58 10.66 10.46
C ALA A 18 -11.29 10.38 8.99
N TRP A 19 -10.59 11.29 8.30
CA TRP A 19 -10.15 11.08 6.92
C TRP A 19 -9.15 9.93 6.80
N ALA A 20 -8.15 9.85 7.69
CA ALA A 20 -7.18 8.76 7.72
C ALA A 20 -7.85 7.40 7.98
N VAL A 21 -8.77 7.34 8.95
CA VAL A 21 -9.55 6.13 9.26
C VAL A 21 -10.45 5.73 8.09
N ALA A 22 -11.14 6.69 7.47
CA ALA A 22 -11.97 6.43 6.30
C ALA A 22 -11.14 5.93 5.11
N GLY A 23 -9.95 6.49 4.90
CA GLY A 23 -9.02 6.03 3.87
C GLY A 23 -8.51 4.60 4.13
N ALA A 24 -8.17 4.27 5.37
CA ALA A 24 -7.76 2.92 5.76
C ALA A 24 -8.91 1.90 5.62
N ALA A 25 -10.11 2.25 6.10
CA ALA A 25 -11.30 1.41 5.96
C ALA A 25 -11.65 1.21 4.48
N LEU A 26 -11.55 2.27 3.67
CA LEU A 26 -11.74 2.18 2.23
C LEU A 26 -10.72 1.25 1.58
N TYR A 27 -9.44 1.34 1.94
CA TYR A 27 -8.40 0.46 1.42
C TYR A 27 -8.72 -1.02 1.70
N VAL A 28 -9.13 -1.34 2.94
CA VAL A 28 -9.52 -2.70 3.34
C VAL A 28 -10.77 -3.16 2.58
N VAL A 29 -11.85 -2.37 2.58
CA VAL A 29 -13.11 -2.75 1.93
C VAL A 29 -12.92 -2.91 0.42
N VAL A 30 -12.27 -1.95 -0.23
CA VAL A 30 -12.01 -1.99 -1.67
C VAL A 30 -11.09 -3.16 -2.02
N GLY A 31 -10.07 -3.43 -1.20
CA GLY A 31 -9.17 -4.58 -1.36
C GLY A 31 -9.89 -5.94 -1.20
N LEU A 32 -10.81 -6.07 -0.24
CA LEU A 32 -11.59 -7.29 -0.06
C LEU A 32 -12.59 -7.51 -1.19
N VAL A 33 -13.35 -6.47 -1.54
CA VAL A 33 -14.31 -6.51 -2.65
C VAL A 33 -13.59 -6.88 -3.94
N SER A 34 -12.38 -6.38 -4.14
CA SER A 34 -11.65 -6.68 -5.36
C SER A 34 -11.05 -8.06 -5.43
N LEU A 35 -10.53 -8.60 -4.32
CA LEU A 35 -10.15 -10.01 -4.27
C LEU A 35 -11.35 -10.90 -4.59
N PHE A 36 -12.52 -10.57 -4.04
CA PHE A 36 -13.76 -11.27 -4.35
C PHE A 36 -14.15 -11.15 -5.83
N VAL A 37 -14.06 -9.96 -6.43
CA VAL A 37 -14.35 -9.75 -7.86
C VAL A 37 -13.36 -10.50 -8.74
N VAL A 38 -12.06 -10.47 -8.44
CA VAL A 38 -11.04 -11.21 -9.21
C VAL A 38 -11.32 -12.71 -9.15
N ALA A 39 -11.53 -13.27 -7.96
CA ALA A 39 -11.86 -14.68 -7.79
C ALA A 39 -13.17 -15.06 -8.50
N THR A 40 -14.19 -14.21 -8.41
CA THR A 40 -15.48 -14.45 -9.09
C THR A 40 -15.34 -14.41 -10.60
N VAL A 41 -14.68 -13.40 -11.16
CA VAL A 41 -14.46 -13.26 -12.61
C VAL A 41 -13.63 -14.43 -13.13
N GLU A 42 -12.61 -14.85 -12.40
CA GLU A 42 -11.80 -16.00 -12.76
C GLU A 42 -12.64 -17.27 -12.84
N GLN A 43 -13.35 -17.63 -11.77
CA GLN A 43 -14.15 -18.86 -11.71
C GLN A 43 -15.36 -18.86 -12.65
N THR A 44 -16.02 -17.71 -12.81
CA THR A 44 -17.31 -17.66 -13.54
C THR A 44 -17.18 -17.26 -15.00
N VAL A 45 -16.09 -16.58 -15.38
CA VAL A 45 -15.90 -16.05 -16.74
C VAL A 45 -14.68 -16.67 -17.41
N LEU A 46 -13.51 -16.67 -16.75
CA LEU A 46 -12.26 -17.06 -17.41
C LEU A 46 -12.08 -18.58 -17.47
N GLU A 47 -12.36 -19.28 -16.37
CA GLU A 47 -12.20 -20.73 -16.27
C GLU A 47 -13.08 -21.50 -17.29
N PRO A 48 -14.39 -21.16 -17.48
CA PRO A 48 -15.22 -21.82 -18.48
C PRO A 48 -14.77 -21.57 -19.93
N LEU A 49 -14.00 -20.50 -20.18
CA LEU A 49 -13.46 -20.17 -21.49
C LEU A 49 -12.08 -20.81 -21.75
N GLY A 50 -11.54 -21.57 -20.79
CA GLY A 50 -10.16 -22.08 -20.86
C GLY A 50 -9.10 -20.97 -20.79
N LEU A 51 -9.49 -19.76 -20.36
CA LEU A 51 -8.65 -18.58 -20.22
C LEU A 51 -8.29 -18.27 -18.76
N GLY A 52 -8.77 -19.08 -17.82
CA GLY A 52 -8.38 -19.00 -16.42
C GLY A 52 -6.87 -19.16 -16.28
N GLY A 53 -6.22 -18.20 -15.61
CA GLY A 53 -4.81 -18.35 -15.27
C GLY A 53 -4.70 -19.48 -14.27
N GLN A 54 -4.13 -20.63 -14.65
CA GLN A 54 -3.99 -21.71 -13.68
C GLN A 54 -3.16 -21.23 -12.48
N PRO A 55 -3.58 -21.54 -11.23
CA PRO A 55 -2.76 -21.25 -10.06
C PRO A 55 -1.36 -21.81 -10.27
N GLY A 56 -0.33 -20.95 -10.14
CA GLY A 56 1.04 -21.32 -10.46
C GLY A 56 1.51 -21.02 -11.88
N THR A 57 0.81 -20.20 -12.65
CA THR A 57 1.35 -19.57 -13.88
C THR A 57 1.91 -18.17 -13.61
N SER A 58 2.75 -17.68 -14.51
CA SER A 58 3.23 -16.29 -14.48
C SER A 58 2.13 -15.28 -14.84
N SER A 59 1.15 -15.67 -15.65
CA SER A 59 -0.03 -14.84 -15.95
C SER A 59 -0.85 -14.55 -14.70
N TRP A 60 -0.96 -15.52 -13.78
CA TRP A 60 -1.61 -15.31 -12.48
C TRP A 60 -0.86 -14.28 -11.62
N GLY A 61 0.48 -14.34 -11.62
CA GLY A 61 1.32 -13.35 -10.95
C GLY A 61 1.10 -11.93 -11.46
N ILE A 62 0.87 -11.75 -12.77
CA ILE A 62 0.57 -10.44 -13.36
C ILE A 62 -0.80 -9.92 -12.90
N VAL A 63 -1.81 -10.80 -12.85
CA VAL A 63 -3.16 -10.44 -12.35
C VAL A 63 -3.07 -9.99 -10.89
N LEU A 64 -2.40 -10.77 -10.04
CA LEU A 64 -2.18 -10.41 -8.64
C LEU A 64 -1.36 -9.11 -8.50
N ALA A 65 -0.32 -8.91 -9.31
CA ALA A 65 0.49 -7.69 -9.29
C ALA A 65 -0.29 -6.43 -9.73
N SER A 66 -1.28 -6.58 -10.60
CA SER A 66 -2.15 -5.47 -11.02
C SER A 66 -3.05 -4.98 -9.88
N HIS A 67 -3.33 -5.84 -8.89
CA HIS A 67 -4.25 -5.56 -7.79
C HIS A 67 -3.78 -4.37 -6.94
N PRO A 68 -2.55 -4.32 -6.38
CA PRO A 68 -2.03 -3.13 -5.71
C PRO A 68 -2.15 -1.82 -6.50
N LEU A 69 -1.95 -1.86 -7.83
CA LEU A 69 -2.05 -0.68 -8.70
C LEU A 69 -3.48 -0.18 -8.79
N VAL A 70 -4.40 -1.04 -9.24
CA VAL A 70 -5.79 -0.68 -9.51
C VAL A 70 -6.45 -0.16 -8.25
N TRP A 71 -6.28 -0.85 -7.12
CA TRP A 71 -6.95 -0.50 -5.87
C TRP A 71 -6.25 0.62 -5.11
N GLY A 72 -4.93 0.71 -5.19
CA GLY A 72 -4.19 1.86 -4.68
C GLY A 72 -4.65 3.16 -5.35
N ILE A 73 -4.81 3.14 -6.69
CA ILE A 73 -5.32 4.29 -7.46
C ILE A 73 -6.79 4.57 -7.10
N ALA A 74 -7.66 3.56 -7.07
CA ALA A 74 -9.07 3.73 -6.70
C ALA A 74 -9.23 4.33 -5.30
N THR A 75 -8.47 3.80 -4.33
CA THR A 75 -8.43 4.30 -2.96
C THR A 75 -7.95 5.74 -2.92
N ALA A 76 -6.87 6.09 -3.61
CA ALA A 76 -6.36 7.46 -3.67
C ALA A 76 -7.37 8.44 -4.29
N MET A 77 -8.07 8.04 -5.36
CA MET A 77 -9.09 8.90 -5.99
C MET A 77 -10.25 9.22 -5.03
N VAL A 78 -10.81 8.19 -4.38
CA VAL A 78 -11.94 8.34 -3.47
C VAL A 78 -11.51 9.04 -2.18
N ALA A 79 -10.38 8.62 -1.57
CA ALA A 79 -9.81 9.28 -0.41
C ALA A 79 -9.45 10.74 -0.70
N GLY A 80 -8.94 11.06 -1.88
CA GLY A 80 -8.63 12.44 -2.28
C GLY A 80 -9.88 13.32 -2.45
N ARG A 81 -10.99 12.73 -2.92
CA ARG A 81 -12.29 13.43 -2.96
C ARG A 81 -12.85 13.65 -1.55
N LEU A 82 -12.75 12.66 -0.67
CA LEU A 82 -13.13 12.77 0.74
C LEU A 82 -12.28 13.82 1.48
N GLY A 83 -10.96 13.82 1.28
CA GLY A 83 -10.04 14.75 1.91
C GLY A 83 -10.34 16.21 1.55
N ARG A 84 -10.62 16.49 0.26
CA ARG A 84 -11.05 17.82 -0.20
C ARG A 84 -12.36 18.30 0.43
N ARG A 85 -13.25 17.39 0.83
CA ARG A 85 -14.53 17.73 1.47
C ARG A 85 -14.42 17.85 2.98
N LEU A 86 -13.58 17.04 3.61
CA LEU A 86 -13.47 16.94 5.07
C LEU A 86 -12.40 17.85 5.67
N VAL A 87 -11.35 18.18 4.91
CA VAL A 87 -10.20 18.92 5.40
C VAL A 87 -9.97 20.17 4.53
N PRO A 88 -10.30 21.37 5.04
CA PRO A 88 -9.97 22.62 4.37
C PRO A 88 -8.46 22.74 4.10
N ASP A 89 -8.10 23.42 3.01
CA ASP A 89 -6.71 23.66 2.57
C ASP A 89 -5.95 22.44 2.04
N THR A 90 -6.64 21.33 1.77
CA THR A 90 -6.02 20.14 1.14
C THR A 90 -5.58 20.45 -0.29
N ARG A 91 -4.28 20.27 -0.59
CA ARG A 91 -3.71 20.50 -1.93
C ARG A 91 -2.94 19.26 -2.41
N PHE A 92 -3.48 18.60 -3.44
CA PHE A 92 -2.79 17.52 -4.11
C PHE A 92 -1.92 18.09 -5.24
N THR A 93 -0.60 17.85 -5.15
CA THR A 93 0.37 18.31 -6.15
C THR A 93 1.04 17.13 -6.84
N ILE A 94 1.74 17.39 -7.95
CA ILE A 94 2.37 16.36 -8.79
C ILE A 94 3.45 15.59 -8.00
N GLY A 95 4.28 16.27 -7.20
CA GLY A 95 5.37 15.63 -6.45
C GLY A 95 4.91 14.47 -5.54
N PRO A 96 3.95 14.70 -4.62
CA PRO A 96 3.36 13.62 -3.81
C PRO A 96 2.64 12.54 -4.63
N ALA A 97 2.07 12.88 -5.80
CA ALA A 97 1.48 11.89 -6.69
C ALA A 97 2.54 10.95 -7.27
N LEU A 98 3.75 11.44 -7.57
CA LEU A 98 4.88 10.59 -8.00
C LEU A 98 5.28 9.60 -6.89
N VAL A 99 5.32 10.03 -5.62
CA VAL A 99 5.60 9.14 -4.48
C VAL A 99 4.55 8.03 -4.39
N LEU A 100 3.27 8.37 -4.58
CA LEU A 100 2.20 7.38 -4.64
C LEU A 100 2.43 6.39 -5.78
N ILE A 101 2.64 6.88 -7.02
CA ILE A 101 2.85 6.02 -8.21
C ILE A 101 4.03 5.08 -8.01
N VAL A 102 5.16 5.59 -7.53
CA VAL A 102 6.35 4.76 -7.24
C VAL A 102 6.03 3.70 -6.19
N GLY A 103 5.37 4.06 -5.09
CA GLY A 103 4.98 3.10 -4.06
C GLY A 103 4.01 2.02 -4.57
N LEU A 104 3.07 2.38 -5.45
CA LEU A 104 2.16 1.41 -6.07
C LEU A 104 2.89 0.46 -7.03
N LEU A 105 3.83 0.96 -7.83
CA LEU A 105 4.67 0.14 -8.70
C LEU A 105 5.56 -0.83 -7.90
N LEU A 106 6.12 -0.35 -6.78
CA LEU A 106 6.89 -1.19 -5.86
C LEU A 106 6.01 -2.31 -5.27
N ALA A 107 4.84 -1.96 -4.73
CA ALA A 107 3.91 -2.95 -4.20
C ALA A 107 3.48 -4.00 -5.25
N ALA A 108 3.23 -3.58 -6.50
CA ALA A 108 2.94 -4.46 -7.62
C ALA A 108 4.10 -5.41 -7.93
N THR A 109 5.32 -4.86 -7.97
CA THR A 109 6.55 -5.64 -8.21
C THR A 109 6.81 -6.64 -7.09
N THR A 110 6.61 -6.24 -5.84
CA THR A 110 6.74 -7.12 -4.67
C THR A 110 5.72 -8.24 -4.71
N MET A 111 4.45 -7.95 -5.02
CA MET A 111 3.42 -8.97 -5.19
C MET A 111 3.77 -9.96 -6.31
N TYR A 112 4.22 -9.46 -7.47
CA TYR A 112 4.68 -10.30 -8.58
C TYR A 112 5.83 -11.23 -8.17
N LEU A 113 6.86 -10.68 -7.51
CA LEU A 113 8.06 -11.44 -7.13
C LEU A 113 7.79 -12.44 -6.01
N LEU A 114 6.87 -12.15 -5.08
CA LEU A 114 6.40 -13.12 -4.09
C LEU A 114 5.68 -14.30 -4.75
N HIS A 115 4.82 -14.01 -5.73
CA HIS A 115 4.12 -15.03 -6.51
C HIS A 115 5.10 -15.90 -7.30
N GLU A 116 6.01 -15.28 -8.05
CA GLU A 116 7.02 -15.99 -8.83
C GLU A 116 7.94 -16.84 -7.95
N TYR A 117 8.34 -16.33 -6.78
CA TYR A 117 9.14 -17.09 -5.83
C TYR A 117 8.41 -18.33 -5.31
N ALA A 118 7.13 -18.19 -4.93
CA ALA A 118 6.32 -19.33 -4.48
C ALA A 118 6.12 -20.34 -5.60
N ARG A 119 5.82 -19.86 -6.81
CA ARG A 119 5.66 -20.67 -8.02
C ARG A 119 6.92 -21.47 -8.35
N GLU A 120 8.08 -20.84 -8.34
CA GLU A 120 9.35 -21.50 -8.65
C GLU A 120 9.74 -22.54 -7.59
N ARG A 121 9.46 -22.26 -6.30
CA ARG A 121 9.86 -23.12 -5.18
C ARG A 121 8.88 -24.27 -4.91
N TYR A 122 7.58 -24.05 -5.10
CA TYR A 122 6.52 -24.98 -4.69
C TYR A 122 5.61 -25.42 -5.85
N GLY A 123 5.82 -24.93 -7.08
CA GLY A 123 5.05 -25.28 -8.27
C GLY A 123 3.74 -24.52 -8.45
N TRP A 124 3.25 -23.89 -7.37
CA TRP A 124 2.02 -23.08 -7.34
C TRP A 124 2.11 -22.03 -6.23
N PHE A 125 1.20 -21.04 -6.27
CA PHE A 125 1.14 -20.00 -5.24
C PHE A 125 0.10 -20.35 -4.18
N ASP A 126 0.55 -20.33 -2.93
CA ASP A 126 -0.28 -20.34 -1.74
C ASP A 126 0.26 -19.24 -0.79
N PRO A 127 -0.58 -18.34 -0.27
CA PRO A 127 -0.16 -17.35 0.72
C PRO A 127 0.57 -17.95 1.92
N GLU A 128 0.26 -19.20 2.30
CA GLU A 128 0.94 -19.89 3.39
C GLU A 128 2.43 -20.14 3.10
N TYR A 129 2.84 -20.24 1.83
CA TYR A 129 4.22 -20.49 1.43
C TYR A 129 5.14 -19.28 1.53
N VAL A 130 4.57 -18.08 1.45
CA VAL A 130 5.27 -16.80 1.63
C VAL A 130 5.04 -16.25 3.05
N GLY A 131 4.06 -16.78 3.77
CA GLY A 131 3.75 -16.45 5.16
C GLY A 131 3.47 -14.96 5.32
N PHE A 132 4.07 -14.34 6.33
CA PHE A 132 3.86 -12.91 6.62
C PHE A 132 4.36 -11.97 5.52
N ALA A 133 5.22 -12.43 4.61
CA ALA A 133 5.70 -11.60 3.51
C ALA A 133 4.58 -11.24 2.51
N ASP A 134 3.48 -11.99 2.48
CA ASP A 134 2.27 -11.64 1.70
C ASP A 134 1.73 -10.25 2.06
N PHE A 135 1.93 -9.82 3.32
CA PHE A 135 1.52 -8.50 3.79
C PHE A 135 2.48 -7.36 3.39
N ALA A 136 3.62 -7.65 2.74
CA ALA A 136 4.58 -6.62 2.34
C ALA A 136 3.99 -5.67 1.29
N ALA A 137 3.41 -6.22 0.21
CA ALA A 137 2.78 -5.42 -0.84
C ALA A 137 1.67 -4.48 -0.30
N PRO A 138 0.68 -4.94 0.49
CA PRO A 138 -0.34 -4.05 1.02
C PRO A 138 0.22 -3.03 2.04
N ALA A 139 1.26 -3.39 2.81
CA ALA A 139 1.92 -2.44 3.70
C ALA A 139 2.62 -1.31 2.91
N VAL A 140 3.28 -1.62 1.79
CA VAL A 140 3.88 -0.61 0.89
C VAL A 140 2.81 0.32 0.30
N VAL A 141 1.65 -0.21 -0.11
CA VAL A 141 0.52 0.62 -0.57
C VAL A 141 0.05 1.56 0.55
N ALA A 142 -0.09 1.06 1.77
CA ALA A 142 -0.50 1.87 2.92
C ALA A 142 0.51 2.99 3.23
N VAL A 143 1.81 2.70 3.16
CA VAL A 143 2.90 3.68 3.28
C VAL A 143 2.77 4.76 2.18
N ALA A 144 2.56 4.36 0.93
CA ALA A 144 2.44 5.27 -0.21
C ALA A 144 1.22 6.20 -0.07
N LEU A 145 0.05 5.64 0.28
CA LEU A 145 -1.18 6.40 0.52
C LEU A 145 -1.05 7.35 1.71
N ALA A 146 -0.47 6.90 2.82
CA ALA A 146 -0.25 7.73 4.01
C ALA A 146 0.70 8.89 3.70
N SER A 147 1.79 8.64 2.98
CA SER A 147 2.74 9.68 2.58
C SER A 147 2.09 10.72 1.64
N TRP A 148 1.35 10.24 0.64
CA TRP A 148 0.61 11.09 -0.29
C TRP A 148 -0.43 11.97 0.43
N ALA A 149 -1.20 11.37 1.34
CA ALA A 149 -2.19 12.09 2.15
C ALA A 149 -1.54 13.10 3.09
N ALA A 150 -0.45 12.72 3.78
CA ALA A 150 0.28 13.59 4.69
C ALA A 150 0.85 14.82 3.96
N ALA A 151 1.32 14.63 2.73
CA ALA A 151 1.87 15.69 1.90
C ALA A 151 0.80 16.71 1.44
N ALA A 152 -0.48 16.32 1.41
CA ALA A 152 -1.58 17.15 0.94
C ALA A 152 -2.14 18.14 1.98
N ILE A 153 -1.82 17.97 3.27
CA ILE A 153 -2.35 18.78 4.39
C ILE A 153 -1.28 19.74 4.95
N PRO A 154 -1.65 20.90 5.52
CA PRO A 154 -0.73 21.76 6.30
C PRO A 154 -0.07 21.05 7.50
N ARG A 155 1.19 21.38 7.80
CA ARG A 155 2.04 20.66 8.77
C ARG A 155 1.41 20.56 10.17
N GLU A 156 0.68 21.58 10.58
CA GLU A 156 0.04 21.71 11.89
C GLU A 156 -1.03 20.65 12.13
N ARG A 157 -1.63 20.11 11.06
CA ARG A 157 -2.74 19.14 11.10
C ARG A 157 -2.33 17.72 10.71
N ARG A 158 -1.06 17.47 10.35
CA ARG A 158 -0.59 16.17 9.83
C ARG A 158 -0.47 15.05 10.85
N LYS A 159 -0.49 15.34 12.16
CA LYS A 159 -0.20 14.35 13.22
C LYS A 159 -0.92 13.01 13.04
N PRO A 160 -2.24 12.95 12.74
CA PRO A 160 -2.93 11.67 12.56
C PRO A 160 -2.39 10.86 11.37
N LEU A 161 -2.00 11.52 10.28
CA LEU A 161 -1.44 10.85 9.10
C LEU A 161 0.00 10.39 9.32
N VAL A 162 0.79 11.13 10.11
CA VAL A 162 2.12 10.68 10.52
C VAL A 162 2.01 9.41 11.38
N VAL A 163 1.04 9.34 12.29
CA VAL A 163 0.78 8.13 13.07
C VAL A 163 0.36 6.97 12.16
N ALA A 164 -0.55 7.19 11.21
CA ALA A 164 -0.95 6.18 10.23
C ALA A 164 0.25 5.71 9.38
N HIS A 165 1.14 6.62 8.99
CA HIS A 165 2.35 6.30 8.24
C HIS A 165 3.32 5.45 9.08
N ILE A 166 3.59 5.83 10.32
CA ILE A 166 4.44 5.03 11.23
C ILE A 166 3.84 3.65 11.45
N ALA A 167 2.51 3.54 11.63
CA ALA A 167 1.83 2.25 11.75
C ALA A 167 2.00 1.39 10.48
N ALA A 168 1.92 1.99 9.28
CA ALA A 168 2.15 1.28 8.02
C ALA A 168 3.61 0.81 7.86
N VAL A 169 4.58 1.65 8.25
CA VAL A 169 6.01 1.26 8.28
C VAL A 169 6.26 0.12 9.27
N ALA A 170 5.64 0.19 10.46
CA ALA A 170 5.74 -0.88 11.44
C ALA A 170 5.10 -2.18 10.93
N ALA A 171 3.95 -2.10 10.23
CA ALA A 171 3.32 -3.25 9.60
C ALA A 171 4.22 -3.88 8.52
N LEU A 172 4.90 -3.07 7.70
CA LEU A 172 5.91 -3.56 6.75
C LEU A 172 7.05 -4.26 7.48
N GLY A 173 7.59 -3.65 8.55
CA GLY A 173 8.62 -4.28 9.38
C GLY A 173 8.18 -5.63 9.94
N LEU A 174 6.96 -5.72 10.47
CA LEU A 174 6.37 -6.96 10.99
C LEU A 174 6.13 -8.01 9.90
N ALA A 175 5.77 -7.60 8.69
CA ALA A 175 5.62 -8.51 7.55
C ALA A 175 6.96 -9.16 7.15
N LEU A 176 8.07 -8.41 7.28
CA LEU A 176 9.39 -8.85 6.83
C LEU A 176 10.24 -9.52 7.92
N LEU A 177 10.02 -9.18 9.20
CA LEU A 177 10.77 -9.72 10.34
C LEU A 177 10.83 -11.27 10.37
N PRO A 178 9.72 -12.00 10.14
CA PRO A 178 9.74 -13.47 10.13
C PRO A 178 10.56 -14.07 8.99
N SER A 179 10.89 -13.30 7.96
CA SER A 179 11.66 -13.76 6.80
C SER A 179 13.17 -13.64 7.01
N LEU A 180 13.64 -12.99 8.08
CA LEU A 180 15.06 -12.79 8.37
C LEU A 180 15.85 -14.09 8.65
N PRO A 181 15.31 -15.09 9.38
CA PRO A 181 16.03 -16.35 9.60
C PRO A 181 16.34 -17.09 8.30
N GLY A 182 15.44 -17.04 7.31
CA GLY A 182 15.66 -17.65 5.99
C GLY A 182 16.82 -17.05 5.19
N VAL A 183 17.31 -15.86 5.56
CA VAL A 183 18.52 -15.26 4.99
C VAL A 183 19.79 -15.97 5.49
N GLN A 184 19.74 -16.59 6.68
CA GLN A 184 20.86 -17.31 7.28
C GLN A 184 21.10 -18.67 6.60
N ASP A 185 20.05 -19.26 6.01
CA ASP A 185 20.12 -20.53 5.25
C ASP A 185 20.70 -20.37 3.84
N GLY A 186 21.12 -19.15 3.48
CA GLY A 186 21.69 -18.80 2.18
C GLY A 186 20.64 -18.29 1.18
N ILE A 187 20.98 -17.22 0.46
CA ILE A 187 20.15 -16.66 -0.61
C ILE A 187 20.32 -17.53 -1.85
N ARG A 188 19.30 -18.31 -2.21
CA ARG A 188 19.26 -18.97 -3.52
C ARG A 188 19.23 -17.90 -4.61
N THR A 189 19.84 -18.16 -5.76
CA THR A 189 19.87 -17.21 -6.89
C THR A 189 18.47 -16.73 -7.31
N SER A 190 17.48 -17.61 -7.23
CA SER A 190 16.06 -17.29 -7.47
C SER A 190 15.44 -16.32 -6.45
N SER A 191 16.01 -16.21 -5.25
CA SER A 191 15.55 -15.30 -4.20
C SER A 191 16.15 -13.89 -4.29
N ILE A 192 17.16 -13.67 -5.13
CA ILE A 192 17.86 -12.37 -5.22
C ILE A 192 16.90 -11.23 -5.63
N PRO A 193 16.08 -11.36 -6.69
CA PRO A 193 15.17 -10.27 -7.09
C PRO A 193 14.19 -9.90 -5.98
N LEU A 194 13.67 -10.90 -5.27
CA LEU A 194 12.76 -10.70 -4.14
C LEU A 194 13.47 -9.99 -2.98
N ALA A 195 14.66 -10.44 -2.59
CA ALA A 195 15.43 -9.77 -1.54
C ALA A 195 15.74 -8.31 -1.91
N THR A 196 16.10 -8.05 -3.17
CA THR A 196 16.36 -6.69 -3.67
C THR A 196 15.13 -5.80 -3.58
N ILE A 197 13.95 -6.26 -4.04
CA ILE A 197 12.74 -5.43 -3.98
C ILE A 197 12.33 -5.14 -2.53
N LEU A 198 12.46 -6.11 -1.63
CA LEU A 198 12.13 -5.92 -0.20
C LEU A 198 13.04 -4.87 0.47
N VAL A 199 14.32 -4.83 0.12
CA VAL A 199 15.24 -3.77 0.58
C VAL A 199 14.82 -2.41 0.01
N ILE A 200 14.41 -2.36 -1.26
CA ILE A 200 13.91 -1.14 -1.90
C ILE A 200 12.61 -0.66 -1.21
N ASP A 201 11.70 -1.57 -0.84
CA ASP A 201 10.47 -1.27 -0.11
C ASP A 201 10.75 -0.66 1.25
N VAL A 202 11.69 -1.23 2.00
CA VAL A 202 12.13 -0.68 3.30
C VAL A 202 12.77 0.70 3.11
N ALA A 203 13.64 0.87 2.11
CA ALA A 203 14.25 2.16 1.81
C ALA A 203 13.19 3.22 1.44
N PHE A 204 12.21 2.84 0.61
CA PHE A 204 11.07 3.69 0.25
C PHE A 204 10.24 4.06 1.50
N ALA A 205 9.96 3.12 2.39
CA ALA A 205 9.24 3.36 3.63
C ALA A 205 9.97 4.36 4.55
N VAL A 206 11.29 4.20 4.70
CA VAL A 206 12.13 5.11 5.50
C VAL A 206 12.20 6.51 4.88
N VAL A 207 12.43 6.60 3.57
CA VAL A 207 12.52 7.88 2.86
C VAL A 207 11.18 8.61 2.89
N SER A 208 10.08 7.92 2.59
CA SER A 208 8.73 8.51 2.62
C SER A 208 8.34 8.97 4.02
N ALA A 209 8.65 8.20 5.07
CA ALA A 209 8.42 8.59 6.46
C ALA A 209 9.25 9.83 6.83
N SER A 210 10.53 9.84 6.46
CA SER A 210 11.43 10.98 6.70
C SER A 210 10.90 12.24 6.02
N LEU A 211 10.46 12.15 4.77
CA LEU A 211 9.85 13.28 4.04
C LEU A 211 8.56 13.77 4.71
N SER A 212 7.74 12.87 5.22
CA SER A 212 6.47 13.20 5.87
C SER A 212 6.67 13.91 7.21
N ILE A 213 7.73 13.56 7.94
CA ILE A 213 8.11 14.16 9.24
C ILE A 213 8.87 15.49 9.05
N THR A 214 9.82 15.54 8.11
CA THR A 214 10.78 16.64 8.02
C THR A 214 10.27 17.86 7.27
N ARG A 215 9.33 17.73 6.32
CA ARG A 215 8.87 18.81 5.40
C ARG A 215 8.59 20.14 6.10
N ARG A 216 9.58 21.05 6.15
CA ARG A 216 9.40 22.44 6.62
C ARG A 216 8.51 23.16 5.60
N ARG A 217 7.74 24.18 6.03
CA ARG A 217 6.85 24.95 5.14
C ARG A 217 7.62 25.25 3.85
N ALA A 218 7.10 24.80 2.72
CA ALA A 218 7.48 25.41 1.45
C ALA A 218 6.98 26.85 1.56
N ILE A 219 7.93 27.78 1.51
CA ILE A 219 7.72 29.23 1.51
C ILE A 219 6.86 29.58 0.29
#